data_AF-A0A948CAT5-F1
#
_entry.id   AF-A0A948CAT5-F1
#
_cell.length_a   1.000
_cell.length_b   1.000
_cell.length_c   1.000
_cell.angle_alpha   90.00
_cell.angle_beta   90.00
_cell.angle_gamma   90.00
#
_symmetry.space_group_name_H-M   'P 1'
#
loop_
_entity.id
_entity.type
_entity.pdbx_description
1 polymer ?
#
loop_
_entity_poly.entity_id
_entity_poly.type
_entity_poly.pdbx_seq_one_letter_code
_entity_poly.pdbx_strand_id
1 'polypeptide(L)'
;SITKTGNTHVRRLLVEAAWHHRARYTVGKTMRDRWELAPAAARARGDEGNRRLHQRRVKFIDRRKKNTIANVAIARELAGWCWSLAVLE
;
A
#
# COMPACT_ATOMS: atom_id res chain seq x y z
N SER A 1 -0.52 11.05 13.08
CA SER A 1 0.96 11.09 13.06
C SER A 1 1.50 9.67 12.85
N ILE A 2 2.45 9.42 11.91
CA ILE A 2 3.18 8.15 11.96
C ILE A 2 4.10 8.39 13.14
N THR A 3 4.04 7.52 14.15
CA THR A 3 4.91 7.63 15.31
C THR A 3 6.35 7.76 14.82
N LYS A 4 7.10 8.76 15.34
CA LYS A 4 8.50 8.98 14.93
C LYS A 4 9.42 7.85 15.41
N THR A 5 8.91 7.00 16.30
CA THR A 5 9.54 5.77 16.79
C THR A 5 9.78 4.75 15.66
N GLY A 6 10.85 3.97 15.77
CA GLY A 6 11.21 2.94 14.80
C GLY A 6 12.11 3.44 13.66
N ASN A 7 12.33 2.59 12.67
CA ASN A 7 13.30 2.83 11.60
C ASN A 7 12.85 3.95 10.64
N THR A 8 13.63 5.04 10.59
CA THR A 8 13.37 6.21 9.73
C THR A 8 13.38 5.85 8.25
N HIS A 9 14.25 4.94 7.81
CA HIS A 9 14.33 4.51 6.42
C HIS A 9 13.07 3.76 6.00
N VAL A 10 12.63 2.78 6.80
CA VAL A 10 11.39 2.02 6.54
C VAL A 10 10.18 2.94 6.49
N ARG A 11 10.09 3.91 7.41
CA ARG A 11 9.02 4.92 7.39
C ARG A 11 9.02 5.73 6.10
N ARG A 12 10.20 6.13 5.61
CA ARG A 12 10.33 6.85 4.33
C ARG A 12 9.83 5.97 3.18
N LEU A 13 10.29 4.72 3.10
CA LEU A 13 9.86 3.78 2.07
C LEU A 13 8.34 3.59 2.06
N LEU A 14 7.70 3.40 3.22
CA LEU A 14 6.24 3.27 3.32
C LEU A 14 5.50 4.53 2.85
N VAL A 15 6.01 5.71 3.20
CA VAL A 15 5.41 6.99 2.77
C VAL A 15 5.56 7.19 1.26
N GLU A 16 6.72 6.88 0.69
CA GLU A 16 6.93 6.97 -0.76
C GLU A 16 6.06 5.95 -1.50
N ALA A 17 6.04 4.69 -1.05
CA ALA A 17 5.23 3.64 -1.64
C ALA A 17 3.73 3.97 -1.64
N ALA A 18 3.25 4.62 -0.58
CA ALA A 18 1.85 5.03 -0.46
C ALA A 18 1.36 5.97 -1.57
N TRP A 19 2.26 6.70 -2.24
CA TRP A 19 1.89 7.56 -3.37
C TRP A 19 1.37 6.77 -4.57
N HIS A 20 1.83 5.54 -4.76
CA HIS A 20 1.39 4.69 -5.87
C HIS A 20 -0.10 4.36 -5.82
N HIS A 21 -0.73 4.37 -4.63
CA HIS A 21 -2.17 4.14 -4.49
C HIS A 21 -3.05 5.34 -4.91
N ARG A 22 -2.45 6.48 -5.26
CA ARG A 22 -3.18 7.63 -5.84
C ARG A 22 -3.68 7.33 -7.24
N ALA A 23 -2.84 6.71 -8.08
CA ALA A 23 -3.22 6.34 -9.43
C ALA A 23 -4.22 5.17 -9.39
N ARG A 24 -5.02 5.02 -10.45
CA ARG A 24 -5.95 3.90 -10.58
C ARG A 24 -5.18 2.59 -10.49
N TYR A 25 -5.55 1.75 -9.53
CA TYR A 25 -4.93 0.44 -9.40
C TYR A 25 -5.32 -0.44 -10.60
N THR A 26 -4.33 -0.80 -11.41
CA THR A 26 -4.50 -1.56 -12.65
C THR A 26 -3.41 -2.63 -12.73
N VAL A 27 -3.81 -3.87 -13.01
CA VAL A 27 -2.91 -5.02 -13.09
C VAL A 27 -2.25 -5.08 -14.48
N GLY A 28 -1.14 -4.36 -14.63
CA GLY A 28 -0.35 -4.33 -15.88
C GLY A 28 0.56 -5.55 -16.08
N LYS A 29 1.24 -5.62 -17.24
CA LYS A 29 2.19 -6.70 -17.56
C LYS A 29 3.28 -6.85 -16.49
N THR A 30 3.99 -5.77 -16.15
CA THR A 30 5.07 -5.80 -15.16
C THR A 30 4.64 -6.32 -13.79
N MET A 31 3.41 -6.00 -13.36
CA MET A 31 2.93 -6.49 -12.07
C MET A 31 2.57 -7.98 -12.14
N ARG A 32 2.03 -8.45 -13.26
CA ARG A 32 1.82 -9.89 -13.51
C ARG A 32 3.15 -10.64 -13.52
N ASP A 33 4.14 -10.15 -14.25
CA ASP A 33 5.47 -10.76 -14.31
C ASP A 33 6.09 -10.91 -12.90
N ARG A 34 5.93 -9.89 -12.04
CA ARG A 34 6.37 -9.96 -10.63
C ARG A 34 5.55 -10.93 -9.79
N TRP A 35 4.24 -10.99 -10.03
CA TRP A 35 3.37 -11.93 -9.34
C TRP A 35 3.75 -13.36 -9.68
N GLU A 36 4.15 -13.66 -10.92
CA GLU A 36 4.60 -14.99 -11.32
C GLU A 36 5.79 -15.52 -10.50
N LEU A 37 6.58 -14.63 -9.91
CA LEU A 37 7.70 -14.98 -9.03
C LEU A 37 7.29 -15.20 -7.56
N ALA A 38 6.04 -14.91 -7.19
CA ALA A 38 5.55 -15.00 -5.81
C ALA A 38 4.64 -16.24 -5.61
N PRO A 39 4.52 -16.78 -4.39
CA PRO A 39 3.50 -17.78 -4.05
C PRO A 39 2.07 -17.27 -4.31
N ALA A 40 1.16 -18.17 -4.71
CA ALA A 40 -0.22 -17.80 -5.04
C ALA A 40 -0.95 -17.06 -3.90
N ALA A 41 -0.76 -17.49 -2.65
CA ALA A 41 -1.31 -16.84 -1.47
C ALA A 41 -0.82 -15.39 -1.32
N ALA A 42 0.48 -15.16 -1.52
CA ALA A 42 1.08 -13.83 -1.48
C ALA A 42 0.55 -12.92 -2.61
N ARG A 43 0.35 -13.45 -3.82
CA ARG A 43 -0.27 -12.71 -4.94
C ARG A 43 -1.67 -12.24 -4.58
N ALA A 44 -2.52 -13.17 -4.13
CA ALA A 44 -3.91 -12.89 -3.77
C ALA A 44 -4.00 -11.86 -2.64
N ARG A 45 -3.21 -12.05 -1.57
CA ARG A 45 -3.17 -11.12 -0.44
C ARG A 45 -2.64 -9.74 -0.82
N GLY A 46 -1.62 -9.69 -1.69
CA GLY A 46 -1.08 -8.45 -2.22
C GLY A 46 -2.08 -7.69 -3.11
N ASP A 47 -2.83 -8.39 -3.96
CA ASP A 47 -3.91 -7.80 -4.79
C ASP A 47 -5.01 -7.20 -3.90
N GLU A 48 -5.49 -7.96 -2.92
CA GLU A 48 -6.50 -7.53 -1.96
C GLU A 48 -6.08 -6.22 -1.26
N GLY A 49 -4.85 -6.19 -0.74
CA GLY A 49 -4.29 -5.03 -0.08
C GLY A 49 -4.18 -3.81 -1.00
N ASN A 50 -3.67 -3.99 -2.22
CA ASN A 50 -3.55 -2.90 -3.17
C ASN A 50 -4.91 -2.29 -3.55
N ARG A 51 -5.92 -3.13 -3.80
CA ARG A 51 -7.30 -2.69 -4.08
C ARG A 51 -7.88 -1.92 -2.91
N ARG A 52 -7.73 -2.46 -1.69
CA ARG A 52 -8.20 -1.83 -0.46
C ARG A 52 -7.58 -0.45 -0.25
N LEU A 53 -6.26 -0.34 -0.38
CA LEU A 53 -5.52 0.91 -0.20
C LEU A 53 -5.90 1.95 -1.27
N HIS A 54 -6.09 1.53 -2.51
CA HIS A 54 -6.58 2.41 -3.57
C HIS A 54 -8.00 2.92 -3.29
N GLN A 55 -8.94 2.05 -2.92
CA GLN A 55 -10.30 2.47 -2.55
C GLN A 55 -10.29 3.44 -1.36
N ARG A 56 -9.43 3.21 -0.36
CA ARG A 56 -9.26 4.12 0.78
C ARG A 56 -8.73 5.48 0.32
N ARG A 57 -7.81 5.50 -0.65
CA ARG A 57 -7.27 6.73 -1.24
C ARG A 57 -8.34 7.51 -2.00
N VAL A 58 -9.18 6.84 -2.80
CA VAL A 58 -10.32 7.44 -3.48
C VAL A 58 -11.26 8.11 -2.47
N LYS A 59 -11.64 7.43 -1.38
CA LYS A 59 -12.47 8.02 -0.31
C LYS A 59 -11.85 9.28 0.32
N PHE A 60 -10.53 9.39 0.39
CA PHE A 60 -9.88 10.62 0.87
C PHE A 60 -9.93 11.75 -0.15
N ILE A 61 -9.82 11.43 -1.45
CA ILE A 61 -9.96 12.40 -2.55
C ILE A 61 -11.39 12.94 -2.58
N ASP A 62 -12.39 12.06 -2.51
CA ASP A 62 -13.82 12.45 -2.51
C ASP A 62 -14.15 13.37 -1.32
N ARG A 63 -13.53 13.11 -0.17
CA ARG A 63 -13.63 13.95 1.04
C ARG A 63 -12.71 15.18 1.02
N ARG A 64 -12.06 15.48 -0.10
CA ARG A 64 -11.14 16.62 -0.31
C ARG A 64 -10.06 16.73 0.77
N LYS A 65 -9.56 15.60 1.27
CA LYS A 65 -8.47 15.60 2.26
C LYS A 65 -7.17 16.05 1.61
N LYS A 66 -6.34 16.78 2.37
CA LYS A 66 -4.99 17.16 1.92
C LYS A 66 -4.22 15.92 1.49
N ASN A 67 -3.54 15.99 0.34
CA ASN A 67 -2.81 14.86 -0.25
C ASN A 67 -1.81 14.24 0.73
N THR A 68 -1.10 15.05 1.51
CA THR A 68 -0.14 14.59 2.51
C THR A 68 -0.80 13.81 3.64
N ILE A 69 -1.97 14.26 4.13
CA ILE A 69 -2.75 13.57 5.16
C ILE A 69 -3.25 12.22 4.63
N ALA A 70 -3.80 12.21 3.41
CA ALA A 70 -4.26 10.99 2.77
C ALA A 70 -3.09 10.00 2.59
N ASN A 71 -1.95 10.47 2.09
CA ASN A 71 -0.77 9.63 1.86
C ASN A 71 -0.26 9.00 3.15
N VAL A 72 -0.16 9.79 4.21
CA VAL A 72 0.28 9.31 5.53
C VAL A 72 -0.72 8.31 6.13
N ALA A 73 -2.02 8.45 5.87
CA ALA A 73 -3.02 7.47 6.29
C ALA A 73 -2.88 6.14 5.52
N ILE A 74 -2.66 6.21 4.21
CA ILE A 74 -2.37 5.03 3.37
C ILE A 74 -1.07 4.34 3.82
N ALA A 75 -0.01 5.08 4.11
CA ALA A 75 1.26 4.51 4.58
C ALA A 75 1.12 3.74 5.90
N ARG A 76 0.26 4.19 6.83
CA ARG A 76 -0.02 3.45 8.07
C ARG A 76 -0.74 2.15 7.80
N GLU A 77 -1.74 2.16 6.93
CA GLU A 77 -2.50 0.96 6.58
C GLU A 77 -1.62 -0.03 5.78
N LEU A 78 -0.76 0.49 4.89
CA LEU A 78 0.21 -0.29 4.11
C LEU A 78 1.15 -1.12 5.00
N ALA A 79 1.62 -0.56 6.12
CA ALA A 79 2.47 -1.30 7.06
C ALA A 79 1.78 -2.57 7.59
N GLY A 80 0.46 -2.50 7.85
CA GLY A 80 -0.33 -3.67 8.25
C GLY A 80 -0.46 -4.71 7.13
N TRP A 81 -0.57 -4.27 5.88
CA TRP A 81 -0.58 -5.17 4.72
C TRP A 81 0.77 -5.85 4.52
N CYS A 82 1.89 -5.13 4.69
CA CYS A 82 3.23 -5.72 4.67
C CYS A 82 3.39 -6.79 5.75
N TRP A 83 2.94 -6.50 6.98
CA TRP A 83 2.93 -7.51 8.04
C TRP A 83 2.09 -8.73 7.66
N SER A 84 0.89 -8.52 7.11
CA SER A 84 0.01 -9.61 6.70
C SER A 84 0.62 -10.51 5.63
N LEU A 85 1.51 -9.99 4.78
CA LEU A 85 2.27 -10.77 3.80
C LEU A 85 3.44 -11.51 4.45
N ALA A 86 4.11 -10.87 5.42
CA ALA A 86 5.28 -11.45 6.10
C ALA A 86 4.94 -12.66 6.98
N VAL A 87 3.68 -12.79 7.40
CA VAL A 87 3.18 -13.91 8.21
C VAL A 87 2.35 -14.92 7.43
N LEU A 88 2.34 -14.83 6.09
CA LEU A 88 1.75 -15.88 5.25
C LEU A 88 2.65 -17.12 5.32
N GLU A 89 2.06 -18.26 5.64
CA GLU A 89 2.70 -19.59 5.60
C GLU A 89 2.83 -20.10 4.15
#